data_AF-A0A800FYI0-F1
#
_entry.id   AF-A0A800FYI0-F1
#
_cell.length_a   1.000
_cell.length_b   1.000
_cell.length_c   1.000
_cell.angle_alpha   90.00
_cell.angle_beta   90.00
_cell.angle_gamma   90.00
#
_symmetry.space_group_name_H-M   'P 1'
#
loop_
_entity.id
_entity.type
_entity.pdbx_description
1 polymer ?
#
loop_
_entity_poly.entity_id
_entity_poly.type
_entity_poly.pdbx_seq_one_letter_code
_entity_poly.pdbx_strand_id
1 'polypeptide(L)'
;MIAIGLFYFSFQLFSDFGVDLQGVIAVIFTLGVAMATVGARRQAIGVQDRVIRLEERLRMHQLFHDDMADRIGEFTTRQLIALRFASDEELPGLARKVLADNISDQKAIKKLIQNWRADHQRV
;
A
#
# COMPACT_ATOMS: atom_id res chain seq x y z
N MET A 1 -1.70 -21.57 -4.61
CA MET A 1 -1.88 -22.07 -5.99
C MET A 1 -0.62 -21.93 -6.83
N ILE A 2 -0.15 -20.72 -7.19
CA ILE A 2 1.02 -20.55 -8.07
C ILE A 2 2.32 -21.15 -7.49
N ALA A 3 2.60 -20.95 -6.19
CA ALA A 3 3.79 -21.51 -5.53
C ALA A 3 3.80 -23.05 -5.48
N ILE A 4 2.62 -23.68 -5.41
CA ILE A 4 2.47 -25.15 -5.40
C ILE A 4 2.77 -25.71 -6.79
N GLY A 5 2.29 -25.03 -7.85
CA GLY A 5 2.61 -25.40 -9.23
C GLY A 5 4.10 -25.24 -9.54
N LEU A 6 4.73 -24.15 -9.08
CA LEU A 6 6.16 -23.91 -9.27
C LEU A 6 7.01 -25.00 -8.59
N PHE A 7 6.62 -25.41 -7.37
CA PHE A 7 7.27 -26.52 -6.66
C PHE A 7 7.07 -27.87 -7.36
N TYR A 8 5.83 -28.19 -7.78
CA TYR A 8 5.50 -29.44 -8.45
C TYR A 8 6.27 -29.62 -9.77
N PHE A 9 6.24 -28.61 -10.66
CA PHE A 9 6.95 -28.68 -11.94
C PHE A 9 8.47 -28.69 -11.77
N SER A 10 9.00 -28.00 -10.76
CA SER A 10 10.43 -28.06 -10.44
C SER A 10 10.81 -29.46 -9.96
N PHE A 11 10.03 -30.06 -9.05
CA PHE A 11 10.27 -31.41 -8.56
C PHE A 11 10.23 -32.46 -9.67
N GLN A 12 9.24 -32.36 -10.58
CA GLN A 12 9.11 -33.24 -11.73
C GLN A 12 10.32 -33.17 -12.67
N LEU A 13 10.83 -31.96 -12.92
CA LEU A 13 12.03 -31.74 -13.75
C LEU A 13 13.30 -32.39 -13.18
N PHE A 14 13.41 -32.49 -11.84
CA PHE A 14 14.56 -33.12 -11.18
C PHE A 14 14.38 -34.62 -10.94
N SER A 15 13.14 -35.12 -10.86
CA SER A 15 12.86 -36.55 -10.67
C SER A 15 12.98 -37.36 -11.96
N ASP A 16 12.65 -36.75 -13.10
CA ASP A 16 12.93 -37.34 -14.40
C ASP A 16 14.40 -37.08 -14.72
N PHE A 17 15.23 -38.13 -14.72
CA PHE A 17 16.69 -38.04 -14.98
C PHE A 17 17.05 -37.52 -16.40
N GLY A 18 16.10 -36.97 -17.15
CA GLY A 18 16.29 -36.25 -18.40
C GLY A 18 15.54 -34.92 -18.35
N VAL A 19 16.24 -33.81 -18.57
CA VAL A 19 15.63 -32.49 -18.71
C VAL A 19 14.79 -32.47 -19.98
N ASP A 20 13.48 -32.63 -19.82
CA ASP A 20 12.53 -32.50 -20.93
C ASP A 20 12.23 -31.02 -21.23
N LEU A 21 12.16 -30.68 -22.51
CA LEU A 21 11.86 -29.33 -22.98
C LEU A 21 10.52 -28.82 -22.44
N GLN A 22 9.52 -29.70 -22.32
CA GLN A 22 8.20 -29.32 -21.79
C GLN A 22 8.28 -28.95 -20.31
N GLY A 23 9.06 -29.69 -19.51
CA GLY A 23 9.30 -29.37 -18.10
C GLY A 23 9.98 -28.01 -17.93
N VAL A 24 11.00 -27.70 -18.74
CA VAL A 24 11.67 -26.39 -18.70
C VAL A 24 10.71 -25.26 -19.09
N ILE A 25 9.90 -25.44 -20.14
CA ILE A 25 8.89 -24.46 -20.56
C ILE A 25 7.86 -24.25 -19.44
N ALA A 26 7.39 -25.30 -18.79
CA ALA A 26 6.41 -25.22 -17.71
C ALA A 26 6.95 -24.43 -16.50
N VAL A 27 8.22 -24.63 -16.13
CA VAL A 27 8.88 -23.87 -15.04
C VAL A 27 9.00 -22.39 -15.39
N ILE A 28 9.48 -22.05 -16.60
CA ILE A 28 9.62 -20.67 -17.06
C ILE A 28 8.25 -19.98 -17.12
N PHE A 29 7.24 -20.65 -17.67
CA PHE A 29 5.89 -20.12 -17.77
C PHE A 29 5.30 -19.85 -16.38
N THR A 30 5.43 -20.81 -15.44
CA THR A 30 4.92 -20.66 -14.08
C THR A 30 5.62 -19.51 -13.34
N LEU A 31 6.94 -19.36 -13.52
CA LEU A 31 7.69 -18.23 -12.98
C LEU A 31 7.24 -16.90 -13.59
N GLY A 32 7.03 -16.85 -14.90
CA GLY A 32 6.53 -15.67 -15.60
C GLY A 32 5.14 -15.23 -15.09
N VAL A 33 4.21 -16.17 -14.93
CA VAL A 33 2.88 -15.92 -14.34
C VAL A 33 2.99 -15.44 -12.90
N ALA A 34 3.89 -16.03 -12.09
CA ALA A 34 4.13 -15.60 -10.71
C ALA A 34 4.60 -14.14 -10.66
N MET A 35 5.59 -13.78 -11.48
CA MET A 35 6.12 -12.42 -11.57
C MET A 35 5.06 -11.43 -12.05
N ALA A 36 4.30 -11.78 -13.09
CA ALA A 36 3.22 -10.95 -13.61
C ALA A 36 2.15 -10.68 -12.55
N THR A 37 1.75 -11.70 -11.79
CA THR A 37 0.75 -11.58 -10.72
C THR A 37 1.24 -10.64 -9.60
N VAL A 38 2.49 -10.80 -9.16
CA VAL A 38 3.10 -9.92 -8.15
C VAL A 38 3.22 -8.49 -8.68
N GLY A 39 3.65 -8.32 -9.93
CA GLY A 39 3.74 -7.02 -10.59
C GLY A 39 2.40 -6.31 -10.67
N ALA A 40 1.35 -7.00 -11.12
CA ALA A 40 -0.01 -6.46 -11.18
C ALA A 40 -0.51 -6.01 -9.80
N ARG A 41 -0.28 -6.82 -8.75
CA ARG A 41 -0.68 -6.47 -7.38
C ARG A 41 0.06 -5.24 -6.85
N ARG A 42 1.37 -5.12 -7.10
CA ARG A 42 2.15 -3.94 -6.70
C ARG A 42 1.67 -2.68 -7.41
N GLN A 43 1.35 -2.76 -8.70
CA GLN A 43 0.82 -1.64 -9.45
C GLN A 43 -0.56 -1.20 -8.93
N ALA A 44 -1.45 -2.15 -8.64
CA ALA A 44 -2.76 -1.86 -8.06
C ALA A 44 -2.66 -1.12 -6.72
N ILE A 45 -1.82 -1.61 -5.80
CA ILE A 45 -1.58 -0.95 -4.50
C ILE A 45 -0.96 0.45 -4.71
N GLY A 46 -0.01 0.57 -5.63
CA GLY A 46 0.61 1.87 -5.94
C GLY A 46 -0.35 2.89 -6.56
N VAL A 47 -1.37 2.46 -7.31
CA VAL A 47 -2.45 3.34 -7.76
C VAL A 47 -3.33 3.75 -6.57
N GLN A 48 -3.73 2.80 -5.71
CA GLN A 48 -4.52 3.10 -4.51
C GLN A 48 -3.82 4.13 -3.61
N ASP A 49 -2.53 3.95 -3.32
CA ASP A 49 -1.79 4.89 -2.46
C ASP A 49 -1.68 6.29 -3.08
N ARG A 50 -1.61 6.39 -4.42
CA ARG A 50 -1.64 7.69 -5.14
C ARG A 50 -3.00 8.36 -5.04
N VAL A 51 -4.09 7.58 -5.17
CA VAL A 51 -5.46 8.08 -5.03
C VAL A 51 -5.73 8.55 -3.61
N ILE A 52 -5.40 7.74 -2.59
CA ILE A 52 -5.53 8.11 -1.17
C ILE A 52 -4.78 9.41 -0.87
N ARG A 53 -3.55 9.56 -1.40
CA ARG A 53 -2.78 10.80 -1.24
C ARG A 53 -3.50 12.01 -1.84
N LEU A 54 -4.12 11.87 -3.00
CA LEU A 54 -4.85 12.96 -3.65
C LEU A 54 -6.13 13.31 -2.88
N GLU A 55 -6.91 12.30 -2.49
CA GLU A 55 -8.16 12.47 -1.73
C GLU A 55 -7.90 13.12 -0.36
N GLU A 56 -6.92 12.63 0.40
CA GLU A 56 -6.62 13.19 1.71
C GLU A 56 -6.00 14.59 1.60
N ARG A 57 -5.19 14.87 0.57
CA ARG A 57 -4.72 16.25 0.34
C ARG A 57 -5.88 17.18 0.00
N LEU A 58 -6.80 16.77 -0.86
CA LEU A 58 -7.97 17.57 -1.21
C LEU A 58 -8.84 17.84 0.03
N ARG A 59 -9.10 16.81 0.83
CA ARG A 59 -9.80 16.92 2.12
C ARG A 59 -9.10 17.88 3.08
N MET A 60 -7.77 17.79 3.20
CA MET A 60 -7.00 18.73 4.01
C MET A 60 -7.09 20.17 3.50
N HIS A 61 -7.11 20.41 2.18
CA HIS A 61 -7.31 21.77 1.64
C HIS A 61 -8.70 22.33 1.96
N GLN A 62 -9.71 21.47 2.16
CA GLN A 62 -11.07 21.90 2.53
C GLN A 62 -11.18 22.18 4.03
N LEU A 63 -10.44 21.45 4.86
CA LEU A 63 -10.53 21.52 6.33
C LEU A 63 -9.49 22.46 6.95
N PHE A 64 -8.35 22.66 6.30
CA PHE A 64 -7.26 23.47 6.84
C PHE A 64 -7.43 24.91 6.38
N HIS A 65 -7.34 25.83 7.33
CA HIS A 65 -7.27 27.26 7.08
C HIS A 65 -5.84 27.75 7.32
N ASP A 66 -5.47 28.86 6.67
CA ASP A 66 -4.25 29.64 6.92
C ASP A 66 -2.93 28.85 6.78
N ASP A 67 -2.05 28.97 7.78
CA ASP A 67 -0.65 28.50 7.84
C ASP A 67 -0.47 27.00 7.58
N MET A 68 -1.52 26.21 7.78
CA MET A 68 -1.48 24.77 7.58
C MET A 68 -1.67 24.37 6.11
N ALA A 69 -2.32 25.19 5.29
CA ALA A 69 -2.60 24.86 3.89
C ALA A 69 -1.29 24.70 3.08
N ASP A 70 -0.32 25.58 3.30
CA ASP A 70 0.99 25.54 2.63
C ASP A 70 1.81 24.31 3.03
N ARG A 71 1.55 23.77 4.23
CA ARG A 71 2.30 22.65 4.82
C ARG A 71 1.73 21.27 4.45
N ILE A 72 0.59 21.21 3.74
CA ILE A 72 0.01 19.95 3.26
C ILE A 72 1.01 19.15 2.40
N GLY A 73 1.94 19.84 1.73
CA GLY A 73 3.01 19.21 0.95
C GLY A 73 4.06 18.46 1.77
N GLU A 74 4.19 18.74 3.06
CA GLU A 74 5.19 18.12 3.94
C GLU A 74 4.81 16.68 4.31
N PHE A 75 3.53 16.31 4.23
CA PHE A 75 3.09 14.98 4.61
C PHE A 75 3.54 13.91 3.63
N THR A 76 4.19 12.88 4.17
CA THR A 76 4.52 11.66 3.43
C THR A 76 3.26 10.87 3.10
N THR A 77 3.31 10.08 2.02
CA THR A 77 2.19 9.18 1.65
C THR A 77 1.81 8.25 2.81
N ARG A 78 2.78 7.79 3.61
CA ARG A 78 2.50 6.93 4.77
C ARG A 78 1.71 7.66 5.86
N GLN A 79 2.07 8.90 6.18
CA GLN A 79 1.34 9.72 7.14
C GLN A 79 -0.10 9.96 6.67
N LEU A 80 -0.29 10.32 5.39
CA LEU A 80 -1.63 10.52 4.81
C LEU A 80 -2.50 9.26 4.89
N ILE A 81 -1.92 8.09 4.58
CA ILE A 81 -2.62 6.79 4.73
C ILE A 81 -3.03 6.52 6.19
N ALA A 82 -2.29 7.01 7.18
CA ALA A 82 -2.67 6.87 8.59
C ALA A 82 -3.74 7.90 8.99
N LEU A 83 -3.56 9.17 8.58
CA LEU A 83 -4.46 10.28 8.89
C LEU A 83 -5.87 10.13 8.26
N ARG A 84 -6.01 9.34 7.20
CA ARG A 84 -7.33 9.07 6.60
C ARG A 84 -8.36 8.47 7.56
N PHE A 85 -7.90 7.86 8.65
CA PHE A 85 -8.76 7.26 9.66
C PHE A 85 -9.18 8.25 10.75
N ALA A 86 -8.65 9.48 10.75
CA ALA A 86 -9.10 10.53 11.64
C ALA A 86 -10.39 11.16 11.12
N SER A 87 -11.28 11.54 12.04
CA SER A 87 -12.49 12.32 11.74
C SER A 87 -12.15 13.74 11.23
N ASP A 88 -13.09 14.40 10.56
CA ASP A 88 -12.87 15.78 10.03
C ASP A 88 -12.61 16.79 11.14
N GLU A 89 -13.23 16.60 12.31
CA GLU A 89 -13.14 17.49 13.47
C GLU A 89 -11.74 17.49 14.11
N GLU A 90 -11.10 16.31 14.22
CA GLU A 90 -9.80 16.18 14.88
C GLU A 90 -8.60 16.28 13.89
N LEU A 91 -8.86 16.14 12.58
CA LEU A 91 -7.80 16.07 11.56
C LEU A 91 -6.85 17.28 11.59
N PRO A 92 -7.30 18.55 11.64
CA PRO A 92 -6.40 19.69 11.64
C PRO A 92 -5.47 19.72 12.86
N GLY A 93 -6.01 19.41 14.04
CA GLY A 93 -5.23 19.33 15.28
C GLY A 93 -4.21 18.19 15.26
N LEU A 94 -4.64 17.01 14.81
CA LEU A 94 -3.77 15.84 14.71
C LEU A 94 -2.66 16.06 13.67
N ALA A 95 -2.99 16.63 12.52
CA ALA A 95 -2.03 16.92 11.46
C ALA A 95 -0.94 17.89 11.93
N ARG A 96 -1.31 18.94 12.68
CA ARG A 96 -0.35 19.89 13.26
C ARG A 96 0.58 19.20 14.24
N LYS A 97 0.06 18.30 15.08
CA LYS A 97 0.86 17.48 16.00
C LYS A 97 1.81 16.54 15.27
N VAL A 98 1.34 15.87 14.22
CA VAL A 98 2.17 14.95 13.42
C VAL A 98 3.38 15.66 12.80
N LEU A 99 3.21 16.88 12.30
CA LEU A 99 4.32 17.67 11.77
C LEU A 99 5.21 18.24 12.88
N ALA A 100 4.63 18.76 13.98
CA ALA A 100 5.39 19.34 15.08
C ALA A 100 6.28 18.31 15.78
N ASP A 101 5.75 17.11 16.03
CA ASP A 101 6.46 16.02 16.71
C ASP A 101 7.24 15.12 15.72
N ASN A 102 7.24 15.47 14.42
CA ASN A 102 7.89 14.73 13.33
C ASN A 102 7.56 13.22 13.31
N ILE A 103 6.28 12.88 13.53
CA ILE A 103 5.81 11.50 13.68
C ILE A 103 5.75 10.85 12.29
N SER A 104 6.67 9.95 12.01
CA SER A 104 6.74 9.23 10.73
C SER A 104 6.05 7.85 10.73
N ASP A 105 5.86 7.25 11.91
CA ASP A 105 5.28 5.91 12.04
C ASP A 105 3.75 5.92 11.95
N GLN A 106 3.20 5.05 11.09
CA GLN A 106 1.74 4.95 10.89
C GLN A 106 1.01 4.43 12.12
N LYS A 107 1.62 3.52 12.88
CA LYS A 107 0.97 2.95 14.06
C LYS A 107 0.87 4.00 15.17
N ALA A 108 1.93 4.78 15.35
CA ALA A 108 1.92 5.92 16.27
C ALA A 108 0.81 6.93 15.94
N ILE A 109 0.67 7.32 14.65
CA ILE A 109 -0.41 8.24 14.22
C ILE A 109 -1.78 7.63 14.50
N LYS A 110 -2.00 6.36 14.14
CA LYS A 110 -3.28 5.67 14.39
C LYS A 110 -3.65 5.57 15.87
N LYS A 111 -2.66 5.47 16.77
CA LYS A 111 -2.89 5.46 18.22
C LYS A 111 -3.33 6.83 18.77
N LEU A 112 -3.04 7.91 18.06
CA LEU A 112 -3.43 9.27 18.45
C LEU A 112 -4.85 9.63 18.00
N ILE A 113 -5.46 8.84 17.11
CA ILE A 113 -6.83 9.06 16.62
C ILE A 113 -7.82 8.70 17.72
N GLN A 114 -8.71 9.64 18.06
CA GLN A 114 -9.76 9.42 19.05
C GLN A 114 -11.07 9.03 18.36
N ASN A 115 -11.41 9.68 17.26
CA ASN A 115 -12.66 9.47 16.53
C ASN A 115 -12.40 8.74 15.21
N TRP A 116 -12.50 7.41 15.25
CA TRP A 116 -12.14 6.57 14.12
C TRP A 116 -13.14 6.65 12.95
N ARG A 117 -12.65 7.10 11.79
CA ARG A 117 -13.33 7.02 10.49
C ARG A 117 -12.91 5.75 9.75
N ALA A 118 -13.80 4.76 9.67
CA ALA A 118 -13.51 3.52 8.95
C ALA A 118 -13.37 3.73 7.43
N ASP A 119 -12.40 3.05 6.83
CA ASP A 119 -12.22 2.97 5.37
C ASP A 119 -12.77 1.63 4.88
N HIS A 120 -13.91 1.67 4.18
CA HIS A 120 -14.58 0.50 3.62
C HIS A 120 -14.23 0.24 2.15
N GLN A 121 -13.44 1.12 1.51
CA GLN A 121 -13.17 1.04 0.07
C GLN A 121 -11.88 0.26 -0.23
N ARG A 122 -11.02 0.03 0.78
CA ARG A 122 -9.81 -0.75 0.64
C ARG A 122 -10.08 -2.25 0.87
N VAL A 123 -9.92 -3.05 -0.19
CA VAL A 123 -10.08 -4.51 -0.24
C VAL A 123 -8.75 -5.20 -0.56
#